data_AF-A0A529K195-F1
#
_entry.id   AF-A0A529K195-F1
#
_cell.length_a   1.000
_cell.length_b   1.000
_cell.length_c   1.000
_cell.angle_alpha   90.00
_cell.angle_beta   90.00
_cell.angle_gamma   90.00
#
_symmetry.space_group_name_H-M   'P 1'
#
loop_
_entity.id
_entity.type
_entity.pdbx_description
1 polymer ?
#
loop_
_entity_poly.entity_id
_entity_poly.type
_entity_poly.pdbx_seq_one_letter_code
_entity_poly.pdbx_strand_id
1 'polypeptide(L)' 'MNTTIAPLVPELWADFEDLFGKQGACYGCWCTHFRMSPATRRA' A
#
# COMPACT_ATOMS: atom_id res chain seq x y z
N MET A 1 -16.39 -10.69 -11.33
CA MET A 1 -15.78 -9.55 -10.61
C MET A 1 -14.64 -9.03 -11.47
N ASN A 2 -14.71 -7.79 -11.95
CA ASN A 2 -13.66 -7.17 -12.76
C ASN A 2 -12.85 -6.23 -11.85
N THR A 3 -11.65 -6.65 -11.46
CA THR A 3 -10.74 -5.84 -10.65
C THR A 3 -9.72 -5.21 -11.58
N THR A 4 -9.75 -3.88 -11.69
CA THR A 4 -8.75 -3.12 -12.44
C THR A 4 -7.50 -2.97 -11.59
N ILE A 5 -6.34 -3.35 -12.13
CA ILE A 5 -5.03 -3.12 -11.50
C ILE A 5 -4.35 -2.01 -12.30
N ALA A 6 -3.95 -0.95 -11.60
CA ALA A 6 -3.25 0.20 -12.18
C ALA A 6 -2.01 0.55 -11.33
N PRO A 7 -0.96 1.12 -11.95
CA PRO A 7 0.18 1.65 -11.21
C PRO A 7 -0.24 2.85 -10.35
N LEU A 8 0.38 2.99 -9.18
CA LEU A 8 0.17 4.16 -8.33
C LEU A 8 0.93 5.36 -8.94
N VAL A 9 0.18 6.27 -9.53
CA VAL A 9 0.65 7.56 -10.06
C VAL A 9 0.09 8.71 -9.20
N PRO A 10 0.69 9.91 -9.22
CA PRO A 10 0.27 11.02 -8.34
C PRO A 10 -1.23 11.34 -8.41
N GLU A 11 -1.84 11.19 -9.57
CA GLU A 11 -3.25 11.46 -9.83
C GLU A 11 -4.19 10.46 -9.11
N LEU A 12 -3.69 9.26 -8.79
CA LEU A 12 -4.45 8.19 -8.13
C LEU A 12 -4.19 8.13 -6.62
N TRP A 13 -3.49 9.11 -6.04
CA TRP A 13 -3.15 9.10 -4.61
C TRP A 13 -4.40 9.16 -3.72
N ALA A 14 -5.39 9.98 -4.10
CA ALA A 14 -6.65 10.08 -3.35
C ALA A 14 -7.41 8.72 -3.33
N ASP A 15 -7.45 8.02 -4.46
CA ASP A 15 -8.07 6.69 -4.56
C ASP A 15 -7.32 5.66 -3.70
N PHE A 16 -5.99 5.76 -3.65
CA PHE A 16 -5.15 4.91 -2.82
C PHE A 16 -5.38 5.15 -1.33
N GLU A 17 -5.53 6.42 -0.91
CA GLU A 17 -5.89 6.78 0.46
C GLU A 17 -7.30 6.32 0.85
N ASP A 18 -8.27 6.38 -0.06
CA ASP A 18 -9.64 5.89 0.19
C ASP A 18 -9.67 4.36 0.30
N LEU A 19 -8.96 3.66 -0.58
CA LEU A 19 -8.88 2.19 -0.60
C LEU A 19 -8.35 1.60 0.71
N PHE A 20 -7.29 2.21 1.27
CA PHE A 20 -6.65 1.71 2.50
C PHE A 20 -7.08 2.45 3.77
N GLY A 21 -7.68 3.62 3.63
CA GLY A 21 -8.13 4.47 4.73
C GLY A 21 -7.00 5.01 5.62
N LYS A 22 -7.40 5.75 6.67
CA LYS A 22 -6.50 6.43 7.62
C LYS A 22 -5.58 5.50 8.40
N GLN A 23 -6.01 4.27 8.66
CA GLN A 23 -5.15 3.28 9.32
C GLN A 23 -4.21 2.59 8.33
N GLY A 24 -4.50 2.68 7.04
CA GLY A 24 -3.72 2.08 5.99
C GLY A 24 -3.87 0.58 5.84
N ALA A 25 -2.91 0.00 5.11
CA ALA A 25 -2.94 -1.39 4.74
C ALA A 25 -2.48 -2.30 5.91
N CYS A 26 -1.94 -3.47 5.58
CA CYS A 26 -1.40 -4.39 6.59
C CYS A 26 -0.38 -3.69 7.52
N TYR A 27 -0.51 -3.97 8.82
CA TYR A 27 0.32 -3.39 9.90
C TYR A 27 0.23 -1.88 10.09
N GLY A 28 -0.84 -1.25 9.61
CA GLY A 28 -1.04 0.17 9.85
C GLY A 28 -0.17 1.08 8.95
N CYS A 29 0.50 0.52 7.93
CA CYS A 29 1.34 1.27 7.00
C CYS A 29 0.89 1.01 5.56
N TRP A 30 0.97 2.04 4.72
CA TRP A 30 0.77 1.93 3.26
C TRP A 30 2.01 1.42 2.52
N CYS A 31 3.18 1.50 3.15
CA CYS A 31 4.50 1.35 2.54
C CYS A 31 4.83 -0.07 2.03
N THR A 32 3.94 -1.05 2.21
CA THR A 32 4.18 -2.49 1.91
C THR A 32 5.48 -3.06 2.50
N HIS A 33 6.08 -2.36 3.48
CA HIS A 33 7.37 -2.70 4.09
C HIS A 33 7.38 -4.14 4.62
N PHE A 34 6.22 -4.65 5.05
CA PHE A 34 6.02 -6.05 5.44
C PHE A 34 6.41 -7.09 4.38
N ARG A 35 6.41 -6.75 3.08
CA ARG A 35 6.81 -7.62 1.97
C ARG A 35 8.32 -7.78 1.82
N MET A 36 9.12 -6.92 2.45
CA MET A 36 10.57 -7.02 2.38
C MET A 36 11.07 -8.25 3.17
N SER A 37 12.27 -8.73 2.81
CA SER A 37 12.89 -9.86 3.51
C SER A 37 13.05 -9.56 5.01
N PRO A 38 13.01 -10.57 5.90
CA PRO A 38 13.16 -10.35 7.34
C PRO A 38 14.45 -9.59 7.73
N ALA A 39 15.54 -9.80 6.99
CA ALA A 39 16.80 -9.09 7.23
C ALA A 39 16.65 -7.59 6.90
N THR A 40 16.04 -7.26 5.75
CA THR A 40 15.82 -5.88 5.32
C THR A 40 14.86 -5.11 6.24
N ARG A 41 13.85 -5.78 6.81
CA ARG A 41 12.89 -5.15 7.73
C ARG A 41 13.46 -4.85 9.12
N ARG A 42 14.57 -5.48 9.51
CA ARG A 42 15.19 -5.34 10.84
C ARG A 42 16.38 -4.38 10.86
N ALA A 43 16.91 -4.04 9.69
CA ALA A 43 17.96 -3.04 9.51
C ALA A 43 17.40 -1.64 9.79
#